data_AF-A0A3A0ASN8-F1
#
_entry.id   AF-A0A3A0ASN8-F1
#
_cell.length_a   1.000
_cell.length_b   1.000
_cell.length_c   1.000
_cell.angle_alpha   90.00
_cell.angle_beta   90.00
_cell.angle_gamma   90.00
#
_symmetry.space_group_name_H-M   'P 1'
#
loop_
_entity.id
_entity.type
_entity.pdbx_description
1 polymer ?
#
loop_
_entity_poly.entity_id
_entity_poly.type
_entity_poly.pdbx_seq_one_letter_code
_entity_poly.pdbx_strand_id
1 'polypeptide(L)'
;MSLSAEELLAGGALTHTVTIPAELLGSNGNAPAHPQVILRPLTVRDLQRIGKAAHEDESLSATLMIQQALVEPALKLEQVAQLPAGLARFLVDRINAISGISTPQNALEEFVQAPLARACYVLAHEFGWTPVEVSDMTIGQILLYLEMAHRSGDAA
;
A
#
# COMPACT_ATOMS: atom_id res chain seq x y z
N MET A 1 26.99 -22.11 3.92
CA MET A 1 27.10 -21.91 2.46
C MET A 1 26.70 -20.47 2.16
N SER A 2 27.45 -19.76 1.31
CA SER A 2 27.14 -18.40 0.87
C SER A 2 26.42 -18.44 -0.47
N LEU A 3 25.39 -17.60 -0.66
CA LEU A 3 24.66 -17.47 -1.92
C LEU A 3 25.57 -16.94 -3.04
N SER A 4 25.40 -17.45 -4.25
CA SER A 4 26.04 -16.93 -5.46
C SER A 4 25.31 -15.68 -5.99
N ALA A 5 25.99 -14.90 -6.84
CA ALA A 5 25.37 -13.75 -7.50
C ALA A 5 24.19 -14.18 -8.41
N GLU A 6 24.29 -15.35 -9.05
CA GLU A 6 23.22 -15.90 -9.89
C GLU A 6 22.00 -16.30 -9.05
N GLU A 7 22.23 -16.89 -7.87
CA GLU A 7 21.16 -17.24 -6.93
C GLU A 7 20.45 -15.99 -6.39
N LEU A 8 21.17 -14.89 -6.17
CA LEU A 8 20.59 -13.61 -5.78
C LEU A 8 19.79 -12.94 -6.91
N LEU A 9 20.24 -13.07 -8.16
CA LEU A 9 19.58 -12.46 -9.33
C LEU A 9 18.43 -13.31 -9.89
N ALA A 10 18.38 -14.61 -9.57
CA ALA A 10 17.33 -15.51 -10.00
C ALA A 10 15.92 -15.03 -9.59
N GLY A 11 15.81 -14.33 -8.46
CA GLY A 11 14.56 -13.77 -7.96
C GLY A 11 13.87 -12.79 -8.93
N GLY A 12 14.64 -12.09 -9.78
CA GLY A 12 14.11 -11.12 -10.74
C GLY A 12 13.38 -11.73 -11.94
N ALA A 13 13.54 -13.03 -12.18
CA ALA A 13 12.88 -13.76 -13.27
C ALA A 13 11.70 -14.61 -12.81
N LEU A 14 11.38 -14.59 -11.51
CA LEU A 14 10.24 -15.34 -10.96
C LEU A 14 8.93 -14.79 -11.50
N THR A 15 7.98 -15.69 -11.75
CA THR A 15 6.62 -15.34 -12.13
C THR A 15 5.63 -15.81 -11.05
N HIS A 16 4.60 -15.00 -10.86
CA HIS A 16 3.56 -15.20 -9.86
C HIS A 16 2.21 -15.16 -10.55
N THR A 17 1.46 -16.24 -10.45
CA THR A 17 0.06 -16.28 -10.85
C THR A 17 -0.80 -15.59 -9.80
N VAL A 18 -1.56 -14.58 -10.21
CA VAL A 18 -2.40 -13.76 -9.34
C VAL A 18 -3.83 -13.87 -9.81
N THR A 19 -4.70 -14.35 -8.92
CA THR A 19 -6.15 -14.36 -9.14
C THR A 19 -6.70 -12.95 -8.97
N ILE A 20 -7.46 -12.49 -9.96
CA ILE A 20 -8.16 -11.21 -9.92
C ILE A 20 -9.54 -11.41 -9.28
N PRO A 21 -9.91 -10.61 -8.26
CA PRO A 21 -11.27 -10.59 -7.72
C PRO A 21 -12.30 -10.30 -8.81
N ALA A 22 -13.37 -11.09 -8.87
CA ALA A 22 -14.35 -11.03 -9.95
C ALA A 22 -15.08 -9.67 -10.02
N GLU A 23 -15.28 -9.04 -8.86
CA GLU A 23 -15.86 -7.71 -8.70
C GLU A 23 -15.08 -6.59 -9.40
N LEU A 24 -13.78 -6.78 -9.67
CA LEU A 24 -12.93 -5.78 -10.30
C LEU A 24 -12.93 -5.82 -11.83
N LEU A 25 -13.45 -6.88 -12.45
CA LEU A 25 -13.40 -7.09 -13.90
C LEU A 25 -14.66 -6.64 -14.65
N GLY A 26 -15.72 -6.26 -13.92
CA GLY A 26 -17.01 -5.92 -14.50
C GLY A 26 -17.75 -7.17 -15.02
N SER A 27 -19.03 -7.29 -14.66
CA SER A 27 -19.87 -8.40 -15.12
C SER A 27 -20.23 -8.26 -16.59
N ASN A 28 -19.38 -8.77 -17.48
CA ASN A 28 -19.72 -8.98 -18.89
C ASN A 28 -20.22 -10.41 -19.17
N GLY A 29 -20.73 -11.11 -18.15
CA GLY A 29 -21.38 -12.44 -18.27
C GLY A 29 -20.50 -13.60 -18.77
N ASN A 30 -19.26 -13.32 -19.16
CA ASN A 30 -18.34 -14.27 -19.79
C ASN A 30 -16.95 -14.28 -19.12
N ALA A 31 -16.87 -13.76 -17.89
CA ALA A 31 -15.63 -13.78 -17.12
C ALA A 31 -15.38 -15.21 -16.60
N PRO A 32 -14.16 -15.77 -16.76
CA PRO A 32 -13.82 -17.04 -16.15
C PRO A 32 -13.99 -16.98 -14.63
N ALA A 33 -14.37 -18.10 -14.00
CA ALA A 33 -14.65 -18.17 -12.56
C ALA A 33 -13.48 -17.71 -11.68
N HIS A 34 -12.24 -17.88 -12.16
CA HIS A 34 -11.01 -17.43 -11.52
C HIS A 34 -10.10 -16.80 -12.58
N PRO A 35 -10.31 -15.52 -12.95
CA PRO A 35 -9.45 -14.83 -13.89
C PRO A 35 -8.06 -14.66 -13.25
N GLN A 36 -7.02 -14.96 -14.03
CA GLN A 36 -5.65 -14.94 -13.56
C GLN A 36 -4.78 -14.07 -14.46
N VAL A 37 -3.80 -13.43 -13.85
CA VAL A 37 -2.71 -12.74 -14.52
C VAL A 37 -1.38 -13.29 -14.04
N ILE A 38 -0.35 -13.18 -14.86
CA ILE A 38 1.02 -13.52 -14.51
C ILE A 38 1.78 -12.23 -14.29
N LEU A 39 2.33 -12.07 -13.09
CA LEU A 39 3.18 -10.95 -12.71
C LEU A 39 4.61 -11.42 -12.47
N ARG A 40 5.57 -10.52 -12.65
CA ARG A 40 6.95 -10.71 -12.18
C ARG A 40 7.33 -9.59 -11.21
N PRO A 41 8.25 -9.82 -10.27
CA PRO A 41 8.75 -8.76 -9.41
C PRO A 41 9.52 -7.71 -10.22
N LEU A 42 9.41 -6.45 -9.81
CA LEU A 42 10.20 -5.35 -10.35
C LEU A 42 11.61 -5.40 -9.78
N THR A 43 12.61 -5.28 -10.64
CA THR A 43 14.01 -5.15 -10.23
C THR A 43 14.35 -3.71 -9.86
N VAL A 44 15.47 -3.51 -9.16
CA VAL A 44 16.00 -2.15 -8.89
C VAL A 44 16.19 -1.35 -10.18
N ARG A 45 16.62 -2.00 -11.26
CA ARG A 45 16.81 -1.37 -12.57
C ARG A 45 15.48 -0.89 -13.16
N ASP A 46 14.41 -1.66 -12.98
CA ASP A 46 13.08 -1.30 -13.44
C ASP A 46 12.58 -0.06 -12.70
N LEU A 47 12.68 -0.07 -11.36
CA LEU A 47 12.26 1.07 -10.53
C LEU A 47 13.01 2.36 -10.86
N GLN A 48 14.33 2.28 -11.10
CA GLN A 48 15.11 3.45 -11.52
C GLN A 48 14.66 4.01 -12.87
N ARG A 49 14.32 3.13 -13.83
CA ARG A 49 13.81 3.55 -15.15
C ARG A 49 12.44 4.17 -15.05
N ILE A 50 11.56 3.56 -14.26
CA ILE A 50 10.20 4.06 -14.00
C ILE A 50 10.28 5.44 -13.34
N GLY A 51 11.05 5.59 -12.26
CA GLY A 51 11.22 6.87 -11.57
C GLY A 51 11.78 7.97 -12.47
N LYS A 52 12.73 7.63 -13.36
CA LYS A 52 13.24 8.59 -14.35
C LYS A 52 12.20 8.99 -15.40
N ALA A 53 11.33 8.07 -15.81
CA ALA A 53 10.31 8.33 -16.82
C ALA A 53 9.09 9.07 -16.25
N ALA A 54 8.68 8.73 -15.02
CA ALA A 54 7.51 9.29 -14.35
C ALA A 54 7.77 10.64 -13.68
N HIS A 55 9.03 10.95 -13.33
CA HIS A 55 9.38 12.13 -12.54
C HIS A 55 8.53 12.20 -11.25
N GLU A 56 7.64 13.18 -11.13
CA GLU A 56 6.75 13.40 -9.98
C GLU A 56 5.30 12.94 -10.26
N ASP A 57 5.02 12.38 -11.43
CA ASP A 57 3.70 11.90 -11.80
C ASP A 57 3.46 10.48 -11.25
N GLU A 58 2.75 10.42 -10.12
CA GLU A 58 2.40 9.16 -9.46
C GLU A 58 1.50 8.26 -10.33
N SER A 59 0.62 8.85 -11.15
CA SER A 59 -0.28 8.11 -12.03
C SER A 59 0.49 7.42 -13.16
N LEU A 60 1.42 8.15 -13.77
CA LEU A 60 2.32 7.60 -14.79
C LEU A 60 3.25 6.54 -14.20
N SER A 61 3.76 6.75 -12.97
CA SER A 61 4.56 5.76 -12.25
C SER A 61 3.80 4.45 -12.08
N ALA A 62 2.57 4.49 -11.57
CA ALA A 62 1.71 3.32 -11.41
C ALA A 62 1.45 2.59 -12.73
N THR A 63 1.18 3.35 -13.80
CA THR A 63 0.95 2.80 -15.15
C THR A 63 2.19 2.06 -15.67
N LEU A 64 3.37 2.65 -15.52
CA LEU A 64 4.64 2.04 -15.94
C LEU A 64 5.01 0.81 -15.09
N MET A 65 4.70 0.83 -13.78
CA MET A 65 4.87 -0.34 -12.90
C MET A 65 4.04 -1.52 -13.38
N ILE A 66 2.75 -1.30 -13.65
CA ILE A 66 1.85 -2.35 -14.15
C ILE A 66 2.35 -2.88 -15.50
N GLN A 67 2.68 -1.99 -16.44
CA GLN A 67 3.19 -2.37 -17.75
C GLN A 67 4.45 -3.25 -17.65
N GLN A 68 5.38 -2.90 -16.76
CA GLN A 68 6.67 -3.59 -16.64
C GLN A 68 6.58 -4.93 -15.91
N ALA A 69 5.61 -5.06 -14.98
CA ALA A 69 5.43 -6.25 -14.14
C ALA A 69 4.43 -7.27 -14.71
N LEU A 70 3.46 -6.84 -15.52
CA LEU A 70 2.45 -7.72 -16.10
C LEU A 70 3.02 -8.49 -17.29
N VAL A 71 3.20 -9.80 -17.12
CA VAL A 71 3.74 -10.71 -18.13
C VAL A 71 2.62 -11.22 -19.04
N GLU A 72 1.52 -11.69 -18.43
CA GLU A 72 0.33 -12.16 -19.15
C GLU A 72 -0.95 -11.67 -18.44
N PRO A 73 -1.91 -11.06 -19.17
CA PRO A 73 -1.83 -10.66 -20.57
C PRO A 73 -0.85 -9.49 -20.78
N ALA A 74 -0.06 -9.53 -21.84
CA ALA A 74 0.84 -8.42 -22.17
C ALA A 74 0.03 -7.19 -22.62
N LEU A 75 -0.04 -6.16 -21.78
CA LEU A 75 -0.76 -4.92 -22.05
C LEU A 75 0.18 -3.82 -22.55
N LYS A 76 -0.29 -3.03 -23.50
CA LYS A 76 0.36 -1.77 -23.91
C LYS A 76 0.06 -0.66 -22.90
N LEU A 77 0.89 0.38 -22.88
CA LEU A 77 0.77 1.49 -21.94
C LEU A 77 -0.63 2.14 -21.99
N GLU A 78 -1.17 2.32 -23.19
CA GLU A 78 -2.49 2.92 -23.41
C GLU A 78 -3.62 2.04 -22.87
N GLN A 79 -3.44 0.72 -22.89
CA GLN A 79 -4.40 -0.24 -22.35
C GLN A 79 -4.35 -0.27 -20.81
N VAL A 80 -3.15 -0.13 -20.24
CA VAL A 80 -2.97 -0.01 -18.78
C VAL A 80 -3.63 1.27 -18.26
N ALA A 81 -3.47 2.39 -18.98
CA ALA A 81 -4.08 3.67 -18.62
C ALA A 81 -5.63 3.64 -18.67
N GLN A 82 -6.22 2.66 -19.36
CA GLN A 82 -7.68 2.46 -19.44
C GLN A 82 -8.22 1.48 -18.39
N LEU A 83 -7.36 0.90 -17.55
CA LEU A 83 -7.82 -0.04 -16.52
C LEU A 83 -8.72 0.68 -15.50
N PRO A 84 -9.77 0.01 -15.00
CA PRO A 84 -10.53 0.52 -13.87
C PRO A 84 -9.61 0.83 -12.69
N ALA A 85 -9.81 1.97 -12.02
CA ALA A 85 -8.94 2.43 -10.94
C ALA A 85 -8.76 1.38 -9.82
N GLY A 86 -9.82 0.65 -9.47
CA GLY A 86 -9.75 -0.44 -8.47
C GLY A 86 -8.88 -1.62 -8.91
N LEU A 87 -8.91 -1.98 -10.20
CA LEU A 87 -8.05 -3.03 -10.75
C LEU A 87 -6.60 -2.58 -10.82
N ALA A 88 -6.35 -1.34 -11.28
CA ALA A 88 -5.01 -0.77 -11.30
C ALA A 88 -4.40 -0.74 -9.88
N ARG A 89 -5.19 -0.30 -8.88
CA ARG A 89 -4.78 -0.31 -7.47
C ARG A 89 -4.43 -1.71 -6.98
N PHE A 90 -5.30 -2.69 -7.22
CA PHE A 90 -5.07 -4.08 -6.85
C PHE A 90 -3.78 -4.65 -7.44
N LEU A 91 -3.52 -4.37 -8.72
CA LEU A 91 -2.32 -4.82 -9.41
C LEU A 91 -1.06 -4.17 -8.81
N VAL A 92 -1.06 -2.87 -8.57
CA VAL A 92 0.07 -2.16 -7.94
C VAL A 92 0.37 -2.73 -6.56
N ASP A 93 -0.65 -2.95 -5.73
CA ASP A 93 -0.47 -3.52 -4.39
C ASP A 93 0.16 -4.93 -4.47
N ARG A 94 -0.29 -5.75 -5.43
CA ARG A 94 0.28 -7.08 -5.65
C ARG A 94 1.72 -7.02 -6.17
N ILE A 95 2.01 -6.11 -7.10
CA ILE A 95 3.35 -5.88 -7.66
C ILE A 95 4.31 -5.46 -6.55
N ASN A 96 3.89 -4.56 -5.67
CA ASN A 96 4.68 -4.12 -4.52
C ASN A 96 4.99 -5.29 -3.59
N ALA A 97 3.98 -6.10 -3.24
CA ALA A 97 4.14 -7.27 -2.40
C ALA A 97 5.13 -8.31 -2.98
N ILE A 98 5.00 -8.68 -4.26
CA ILE A 98 5.91 -9.66 -4.88
C ILE A 98 7.32 -9.11 -5.10
N SER A 99 7.45 -7.80 -5.31
CA SER A 99 8.75 -7.14 -5.52
C SER A 99 9.48 -6.86 -4.20
N GLY A 100 8.87 -7.17 -3.05
CA GLY A 100 9.42 -6.83 -1.74
C GLY A 100 9.48 -5.32 -1.49
N ILE A 101 8.74 -4.53 -2.26
CA ILE A 101 8.61 -3.08 -2.08
C ILE A 101 7.54 -2.92 -1.01
N SER A 102 7.94 -2.72 0.24
CA SER A 102 7.01 -2.25 1.25
C SER A 102 6.53 -0.89 0.79
N THR A 103 5.28 -0.75 0.39
CA THR A 103 4.70 0.55 0.05
C THR A 103 4.62 1.37 1.34
N PRO A 104 5.47 2.39 1.55
CA PRO A 104 5.41 3.25 2.71
C PRO A 104 4.89 4.60 2.20
N GLN A 105 3.66 4.62 1.68
CA GLN A 105 3.05 5.90 1.31
C GLN A 105 1.83 6.24 2.16
N ASN A 106 1.35 5.32 3.01
CA ASN A 106 0.39 5.64 4.07
C ASN A 106 0.47 4.73 5.31
N ALA A 107 1.23 3.63 5.29
CA ALA A 107 1.25 2.72 6.45
C ALA A 107 1.81 3.42 7.71
N LEU A 108 2.88 4.22 7.62
CA LEU A 108 3.43 4.86 8.81
C LEU A 108 2.53 5.99 9.33
N GLU A 109 1.93 6.80 8.45
CA GLU A 109 0.98 7.85 8.88
C GLU A 109 -0.32 7.25 9.45
N GLU A 110 -0.86 6.19 8.86
CA GLU A 110 -2.08 5.53 9.36
C GLU A 110 -1.82 4.75 10.66
N PHE A 111 -0.64 4.14 10.83
CA PHE A 111 -0.21 3.50 12.09
C PHE A 111 0.15 4.52 13.19
N VAL A 112 0.57 5.74 12.86
CA VAL A 112 0.87 6.82 13.83
C VAL A 112 -0.39 7.61 14.20
N GLN A 113 -1.29 7.85 13.24
CA GLN A 113 -2.53 8.61 13.44
C GLN A 113 -3.63 7.77 14.10
N ALA A 114 -3.70 6.45 13.88
CA ALA A 114 -4.74 5.62 14.49
C ALA A 114 -4.65 5.50 16.03
N PRO A 115 -3.47 5.35 16.67
CA PRO A 115 -3.33 5.43 18.12
C PRO A 115 -3.62 6.83 18.67
N LEU A 116 -3.21 7.89 17.95
CA LEU A 116 -3.38 9.28 18.39
C LEU A 116 -4.85 9.71 18.31
N ALA A 117 -5.56 9.36 17.24
CA ALA A 117 -7.00 9.57 17.11
C ALA A 117 -7.80 8.81 18.19
N ARG A 118 -7.38 7.57 18.52
CA ARG A 118 -7.96 6.82 19.64
C ARG A 118 -7.66 7.48 20.99
N ALA A 119 -6.45 7.96 21.21
CA ALA A 119 -6.10 8.71 22.42
C ALA A 119 -6.92 10.00 22.56
N CYS A 120 -7.08 10.76 21.48
CA CYS A 120 -7.91 11.96 21.50
C CYS A 120 -9.38 11.66 21.84
N TYR A 121 -9.90 10.55 21.32
CA TYR A 121 -11.26 10.08 21.61
C TYR A 121 -11.43 9.63 23.07
N VAL A 122 -10.48 8.86 23.61
CA VAL A 122 -10.51 8.42 25.02
C VAL A 122 -10.41 9.61 25.97
N LEU A 123 -9.53 10.57 25.68
CA LEU A 123 -9.41 11.80 26.48
C LEU A 123 -10.68 12.66 26.42
N ALA A 124 -11.28 12.82 25.24
CA ALA A 124 -12.55 13.53 25.10
C ALA A 124 -13.68 12.90 25.94
N HIS A 125 -13.74 11.57 25.96
CA HIS A 125 -14.74 10.83 26.72
C HIS A 125 -14.51 10.87 28.25
N GLU A 126 -13.27 10.75 28.73
CA GLU A 126 -12.98 10.74 30.17
C GLU A 126 -13.04 12.14 30.82
N PHE A 127 -12.65 13.19 30.10
CA PHE A 127 -12.59 14.55 30.64
C PHE A 127 -13.77 15.44 30.23
N GLY A 128 -14.71 14.92 29.43
CA GLY A 128 -15.89 15.64 28.95
C GLY A 128 -15.59 16.73 27.92
N TRP A 129 -14.45 16.63 27.23
CA TRP A 129 -14.01 17.59 26.21
C TRP A 129 -14.55 17.21 24.83
N THR A 130 -14.70 18.21 23.97
CA THR A 130 -15.09 18.00 22.57
C THR A 130 -13.89 17.60 21.71
N PRO A 131 -14.08 16.83 20.63
CA PRO A 131 -12.98 16.43 19.73
C PRO A 131 -12.17 17.60 19.15
N VAL A 132 -12.80 18.79 19.04
CA VAL A 132 -12.15 20.01 18.56
C VAL A 132 -11.17 20.56 19.62
N GLU A 133 -11.56 20.57 20.89
CA GLU A 133 -10.69 21.03 22.00
C GLU A 133 -9.45 20.16 22.16
N VAL A 134 -9.55 18.86 21.84
CA VAL A 134 -8.40 17.93 21.86
C VAL A 134 -7.52 18.08 20.62
N SER A 135 -8.09 18.51 19.48
CA SER A 135 -7.35 18.68 18.23
C SER A 135 -6.45 19.93 18.22
N ASP A 136 -6.74 20.90 19.07
CA ASP A 136 -5.90 22.10 19.30
C ASP A 136 -4.72 21.83 20.26
N MET A 137 -4.61 20.62 20.81
CA MET A 137 -3.53 20.25 21.71
C MET A 137 -2.30 19.73 20.96
N THR A 138 -1.12 20.09 21.46
CA THR A 138 0.13 19.53 20.95
C THR A 138 0.27 18.06 21.35
N ILE A 139 0.97 17.27 20.55
CA ILE A 139 1.28 15.85 20.84
C ILE A 139 1.90 15.67 22.23
N GLY A 140 2.75 16.60 22.68
CA GLY A 140 3.34 16.56 24.02
C GLY A 140 2.33 16.71 25.16
N GLN A 141 1.26 17.50 24.95
CA GLN A 141 0.18 17.65 25.93
C GLN A 141 -0.71 16.41 25.95
N ILE A 142 -1.04 15.84 24.80
CA ILE A 142 -1.85 14.61 24.69
C ILE A 142 -1.16 13.44 25.43
N LEU A 143 0.15 13.25 25.23
CA LEU A 143 0.91 12.20 25.90
C LEU A 143 0.98 12.39 27.42
N LEU A 144 1.06 13.62 27.92
CA LEU A 144 1.07 13.92 29.35
C LEU A 144 -0.27 13.58 30.02
N TYR A 145 -1.40 13.91 29.39
CA TYR A 145 -2.72 13.59 29.93
C TYR A 145 -3.02 12.08 29.93
N LEU A 146 -2.58 11.34 28.91
CA LEU A 146 -2.69 9.88 28.89
C LEU A 146 -1.90 9.23 30.03
N GLU A 147 -0.69 9.71 30.31
CA GLU A 147 0.13 9.20 31.42
C GLU A 147 -0.53 9.46 32.79
N MET A 148 -1.18 10.61 32.96
CA MET A 148 -1.93 10.93 34.19
C MET A 148 -3.21 10.09 34.34
N ALA A 149 -3.93 9.84 33.24
CA ALA A 149 -5.09 8.96 33.23
C ALA A 149 -4.71 7.51 33.55
N HIS A 150 -3.60 7.02 32.97
CA HIS A 150 -3.08 5.68 33.25
C HIS A 150 -2.68 5.48 34.72
N ARG A 151 -2.06 6.50 35.34
CA ARG A 151 -1.75 6.49 36.79
C ARG A 151 -2.98 6.56 37.70
N SER A 152 -4.08 7.13 37.21
CA SER A 152 -5.33 7.23 37.98
C SER A 152 -6.13 5.91 37.95
N GLY A 153 -5.92 5.06 36.95
CA GLY A 153 -6.50 3.71 36.86
C GLY A 153 -5.77 2.63 37.66
N ASP A 154 -4.54 2.89 38.12
CA ASP A 154 -3.70 1.94 38.87
C ASP A 154 -3.80 2.13 40.41
N ALA A 155 -4.72 3.00 40.85
CA ALA A 155 -5.00 3.30 42.26
C ALA A 155 -6.41 2.86 42.74
N ALA A 156 -7.00 1.87 42.07
CA ALA A 156 -8.27 1.24 42.45
C ALA A 156 -8.13 -0.28 42.60
#